data_AF-A0A0S6XBS8-F1
#
_entry.id   AF-A0A0S6XBS8-F1
#
_cell.length_a   1.000
_cell.length_b   1.000
_cell.length_c   1.000
_cell.angle_alpha   90.00
_cell.angle_beta   90.00
_cell.angle_gamma   90.00
#
_symmetry.space_group_name_H-M   'P 1'
#
loop_
_entity.id
_entity.type
_entity.pdbx_description
1 polymer ?
#
loop_
_entity_poly.entity_id
_entity_poly.type
_entity_poly.pdbx_seq_one_letter_code
_entity_poly.pdbx_strand_id
1 'polypeptide(L)'
;MALAHNGMIRGLNSIYLQAPLIPRDNKTVVQDFLTYCQCWCESMHHHHDAEEAEFFPSIERISGMPGLMERNIQQHRAFTPGFDEFSTYVHTCSPSDYDGGKVKTLVQEFAEPLTLHLREEIDTLRALDKYDSEQVRQAYKRLEKMLMDTDNHRIGPLVFGTADRNFEGGVHNFPAVPFFVPWIIHYVFARRYRGAWRFNPCTMWRDRQELAFSESSATV
;
A
#
# COMPACT_ATOMS: atom_id res chain seq x y z
N MET A 1 2.24 -9.00 -7.80
CA MET A 1 0.96 -8.92 -7.07
C MET A 1 1.09 -9.25 -5.60
N ALA A 2 1.27 -10.51 -5.21
CA ALA A 2 1.31 -10.92 -3.78
C ALA A 2 2.25 -10.09 -2.89
N LEU A 3 3.46 -9.77 -3.36
CA LEU A 3 4.42 -8.96 -2.60
C LEU A 3 3.99 -7.49 -2.45
N ALA A 4 3.32 -6.92 -3.45
CA ALA A 4 2.72 -5.59 -3.37
C ALA A 4 1.57 -5.58 -2.36
N HIS A 5 0.67 -6.58 -2.42
CA HIS A 5 -0.44 -6.74 -1.48
C HIS A 5 0.05 -6.90 -0.04
N ASN A 6 1.11 -7.66 0.17
CA ASN A 6 1.74 -7.78 1.49
C ASN A 6 2.24 -6.41 1.99
N GLY A 7 2.87 -5.60 1.13
CA GLY A 7 3.27 -4.22 1.47
C GLY A 7 2.08 -3.35 1.87
N MET A 8 0.98 -3.41 1.11
CA MET A 8 -0.27 -2.68 1.41
C MET A 8 -0.84 -3.05 2.78
N ILE A 9 -0.95 -4.36 3.07
CA ILE A 9 -1.43 -4.88 4.35
C ILE A 9 -0.50 -4.44 5.49
N ARG A 10 0.82 -4.50 5.30
CA ARG A 10 1.79 -4.03 6.30
C ARG A 10 1.67 -2.53 6.56
N GLY A 11 1.44 -1.73 5.52
CA GLY A 11 1.14 -0.31 5.64
C GLY A 11 -0.13 -0.06 6.45
N LEU A 12 -1.22 -0.76 6.14
CA LEU A 12 -2.50 -0.64 6.83
C LEU A 12 -2.40 -1.06 8.30
N ASN A 13 -1.68 -2.14 8.60
CA ASN A 13 -1.41 -2.59 9.97
C ASN A 13 -0.62 -1.53 10.75
N SER A 14 0.38 -0.92 10.12
CA SER A 14 1.13 0.19 10.72
C SER A 14 0.24 1.39 11.06
N ILE A 15 -0.70 1.76 10.17
CA ILE A 15 -1.69 2.82 10.42
C ILE A 15 -2.59 2.43 11.60
N TYR A 16 -3.18 1.24 11.55
CA TYR A 16 -4.16 0.76 12.52
C TYR A 16 -3.59 0.68 13.95
N LEU A 17 -2.36 0.18 14.09
CA LEU A 17 -1.70 -0.01 15.37
C LEU A 17 -1.22 1.31 15.99
N GLN A 18 -0.69 2.23 15.18
CA GLN A 18 -0.07 3.45 15.68
C GLN A 18 -1.08 4.57 15.91
N ALA A 19 -2.16 4.63 15.14
CA ALA A 19 -3.14 5.72 15.21
C ALA A 19 -3.58 6.11 16.65
N PRO A 20 -4.05 5.18 17.50
CA PRO A 20 -4.52 5.54 18.84
C PRO A 20 -3.40 5.96 19.81
N LEU A 21 -2.14 5.68 19.47
CA LEU A 21 -0.97 5.86 20.34
C LEU A 21 -0.21 7.16 20.05
N ILE A 22 -0.58 7.89 18.99
CA ILE A 22 0.09 9.14 18.62
C ILE A 22 -0.28 10.25 19.61
N PRO A 23 0.71 10.95 20.20
CA PRO A 23 0.47 12.08 21.09
C PRO A 23 -0.27 13.22 20.37
N ARG A 24 -1.53 13.47 20.75
CA ARG A 24 -2.41 14.46 20.11
C ARG A 24 -1.92 15.90 20.27
N ASP A 25 -1.14 16.18 21.30
CA ASP A 25 -0.51 17.47 21.58
C ASP A 25 0.68 17.75 20.65
N ASN A 26 1.35 16.71 20.13
CA ASN A 26 2.43 16.84 19.17
C ASN A 26 1.92 17.00 17.73
N LYS A 27 1.53 18.23 17.38
CA LYS A 27 0.96 18.56 16.06
C LYS A 27 1.86 18.22 14.88
N THR A 28 3.18 18.28 15.04
CA THR A 28 4.12 17.87 13.99
C THR A 28 4.07 16.37 13.74
N VAL A 29 4.06 15.55 14.80
CA VAL A 29 3.95 14.09 14.67
C VAL A 29 2.61 13.69 14.06
N VAL A 30 1.52 14.34 14.48
CA VAL A 30 0.19 14.12 13.90
C VAL A 30 0.17 14.47 12.41
N GLN A 31 0.74 15.61 12.01
CA GLN A 31 0.81 16.00 10.60
C GLN A 31 1.61 14.98 9.77
N ASP A 32 2.75 14.53 10.30
CA ASP A 32 3.55 13.49 9.65
C ASP A 32 2.77 12.17 9.49
N PHE A 33 1.95 11.80 10.48
CA PHE A 33 1.10 10.62 10.41
C PHE A 33 0.00 10.75 9.36
N LEU A 34 -0.70 11.88 9.33
CA LEU A 34 -1.70 12.16 8.30
C LEU A 34 -1.06 12.09 6.90
N THR A 35 0.14 12.65 6.71
CA THR A 35 0.89 12.52 5.46
C THR A 35 1.23 11.07 5.12
N TYR A 36 1.62 10.26 6.11
CA TYR A 36 1.86 8.82 5.90
C TYR A 36 0.60 8.09 5.42
N CYS A 37 -0.55 8.34 6.06
CA CYS A 37 -1.83 7.77 5.65
C CYS A 37 -2.25 8.21 4.24
N GLN A 38 -2.06 9.49 3.90
CA GLN A 38 -2.33 10.00 2.55
C GLN A 38 -1.48 9.27 1.50
N CYS A 39 -0.17 9.09 1.75
CA CYS A 39 0.69 8.34 0.84
C CYS A 39 0.21 6.90 0.66
N TRP A 40 -0.30 6.26 1.72
CA TRP A 40 -0.89 4.93 1.64
C TRP A 40 -2.16 4.92 0.79
N CYS A 41 -3.08 5.87 0.99
CA CYS A 41 -4.29 5.99 0.15
C CYS A 41 -3.95 6.24 -1.32
N GLU A 42 -3.00 7.13 -1.60
CA GLU A 42 -2.52 7.41 -2.96
C GLU A 42 -1.94 6.15 -3.63
N SER A 43 -1.14 5.36 -2.89
CA SER A 43 -0.60 4.10 -3.40
C SER A 43 -1.69 3.06 -3.69
N MET A 44 -2.74 3.01 -2.86
CA MET A 44 -3.88 2.09 -3.05
C MET A 44 -4.71 2.48 -4.28
N HIS A 45 -5.03 3.76 -4.45
CA HIS A 45 -5.71 4.26 -5.66
C HIS A 45 -4.89 3.94 -6.91
N HIS A 46 -3.61 4.34 -6.92
CA HIS A 46 -2.73 4.12 -8.07
C HIS A 46 -2.63 2.64 -8.48
N HIS A 47 -2.63 1.73 -7.49
CA HIS A 47 -2.58 0.30 -7.74
C HIS A 47 -3.84 -0.22 -8.42
N HIS A 48 -5.00 -0.01 -7.81
CA HIS A 48 -6.27 -0.54 -8.33
C HIS A 48 -6.71 0.18 -9.61
N ASP A 49 -6.44 1.48 -9.75
CA ASP A 49 -6.71 2.23 -10.98
C ASP A 49 -5.89 1.67 -12.16
N ALA A 50 -4.61 1.35 -11.93
CA ALA A 50 -3.77 0.74 -12.96
C ALA A 50 -4.23 -0.68 -13.35
N GLU A 51 -4.76 -1.44 -12.39
CA GLU A 51 -5.37 -2.74 -12.66
C GLU A 51 -6.60 -2.62 -13.55
N GLU A 52 -7.56 -1.76 -13.20
CA GLU A 52 -8.79 -1.58 -13.97
C GLU A 52 -8.57 -0.90 -15.33
N ALA A 53 -7.60 0.01 -15.42
CA ALA A 53 -7.31 0.73 -16.66
C ALA A 53 -6.54 -0.11 -17.69
N GLU A 54 -5.65 -1.01 -17.24
CA GLU A 54 -4.72 -1.71 -18.15
C GLU A 54 -4.68 -3.23 -17.93
N PHE A 55 -4.51 -3.68 -16.68
CA PHE A 55 -4.21 -5.10 -16.43
C PHE A 55 -5.43 -5.99 -16.64
N PHE A 56 -6.56 -5.69 -16.01
CA PHE A 56 -7.78 -6.48 -16.13
C PHE A 56 -8.29 -6.53 -17.58
N PRO A 57 -8.40 -5.41 -18.32
CA PRO A 57 -8.76 -5.46 -19.74
C PRO A 57 -7.77 -6.26 -20.59
N SER A 58 -6.48 -6.22 -20.27
CA SER A 58 -5.47 -7.04 -20.96
C SER A 58 -5.69 -8.53 -20.72
N ILE A 59 -6.00 -8.94 -19.50
CA ILE A 59 -6.30 -10.35 -19.18
C ILE A 59 -7.54 -10.84 -19.92
N GLU A 60 -8.61 -10.05 -19.99
CA GLU A 60 -9.82 -10.40 -20.74
C GLU A 60 -9.54 -10.55 -22.25
N ARG A 61 -8.71 -9.67 -22.82
CA ARG A 61 -8.29 -9.77 -24.23
C ARG A 61 -7.46 -11.02 -24.51
N ILE A 62 -6.50 -11.35 -23.63
CA ILE A 62 -5.62 -12.52 -23.78
C ILE A 62 -6.42 -13.82 -23.65
N SER A 63 -7.33 -13.88 -22.68
CA SER A 63 -8.18 -15.05 -22.43
C SER A 63 -9.30 -15.21 -23.46
N GLY A 64 -9.68 -14.13 -24.15
CA GLY A 64 -10.85 -14.09 -25.03
C GLY A 64 -12.18 -14.20 -24.27
N MET A 65 -12.17 -13.98 -22.95
CA MET A 65 -13.35 -14.12 -22.09
C MET A 65 -13.68 -12.78 -21.42
N PRO A 66 -14.65 -12.02 -22.00
CA PRO A 66 -15.16 -10.81 -21.36
C PRO A 66 -15.74 -11.10 -19.97
N GLY A 67 -15.46 -10.23 -19.00
CA GLY A 67 -15.92 -10.38 -17.63
C GLY A 67 -15.14 -11.38 -16.78
N LEU A 68 -14.02 -11.94 -17.28
CA LEU A 68 -13.15 -12.81 -16.48
C LEU A 68 -12.66 -12.12 -15.21
N MET A 69 -12.47 -10.79 -15.25
CA MET A 69 -11.98 -10.01 -14.10
C MET A 69 -13.09 -9.30 -13.32
N GLU A 70 -14.36 -9.49 -13.68
CA GLU A 70 -15.51 -8.82 -13.07
C GLU A 70 -15.59 -9.06 -11.54
N ARG A 71 -15.20 -10.25 -11.07
CA ARG A 71 -15.13 -10.52 -9.62
C ARG A 71 -14.19 -9.55 -8.90
N ASN A 72 -13.00 -9.31 -9.45
CA ASN A 72 -12.01 -8.43 -8.82
C ASN A 72 -12.50 -6.97 -8.85
N ILE A 73 -13.13 -6.55 -9.95
CA ILE A 73 -13.76 -5.21 -10.07
C ILE A 73 -14.89 -5.04 -9.04
N GLN A 74 -15.74 -6.05 -8.85
CA GLN A 74 -16.78 -6.00 -7.81
C GLN A 74 -16.19 -5.93 -6.40
N GLN A 75 -15.08 -6.61 -6.18
CA GLN A 75 -14.35 -6.53 -4.92
C GLN A 75 -13.71 -5.16 -4.69
N HIS A 76 -13.20 -4.49 -5.73
CA HIS A 76 -12.79 -3.08 -5.65
C HIS A 76 -13.95 -2.23 -5.15
N ARG A 77 -15.08 -2.28 -5.86
CA ARG A 77 -16.30 -1.54 -5.51
C ARG A 77 -16.80 -1.82 -4.10
N ALA A 78 -16.55 -3.02 -3.55
CA ALA A 78 -16.99 -3.39 -2.22
C ALA A 78 -16.24 -2.65 -1.10
N PHE A 79 -14.92 -2.40 -1.24
CA PHE A 79 -14.17 -1.65 -0.24
C PHE A 79 -14.12 -0.14 -0.52
N THR A 80 -14.35 0.30 -1.76
CA THR A 80 -14.22 1.70 -2.18
C THR A 80 -14.96 2.68 -1.27
N PRO A 81 -16.25 2.48 -0.88
CA PRO A 81 -16.95 3.48 -0.07
C PRO A 81 -16.29 3.77 1.28
N GLY A 82 -15.93 2.75 2.05
CA GLY A 82 -15.26 2.94 3.34
C GLY A 82 -13.82 3.45 3.19
N PHE A 83 -13.14 3.03 2.11
CA PHE A 83 -11.82 3.53 1.78
C PHE A 83 -11.83 5.03 1.41
N ASP A 84 -12.85 5.49 0.67
CA ASP A 84 -13.04 6.90 0.31
C ASP A 84 -13.33 7.77 1.54
N GLU A 85 -14.08 7.26 2.52
CA GLU A 85 -14.30 7.95 3.79
C GLU A 85 -12.99 8.11 4.57
N PHE A 86 -12.18 7.05 4.65
CA PHE A 86 -10.85 7.12 5.27
C PHE A 86 -9.93 8.08 4.53
N SER A 87 -9.88 7.99 3.19
CA SER A 87 -9.09 8.88 2.35
C SER A 87 -9.50 10.34 2.54
N THR A 88 -10.80 10.63 2.54
CA THR A 88 -11.34 11.97 2.78
C THR A 88 -10.91 12.49 4.15
N TYR A 89 -11.03 11.68 5.20
CA TYR A 89 -10.59 12.07 6.54
C TYR A 89 -9.12 12.46 6.56
N VAL A 90 -8.21 11.62 6.04
CA VAL A 90 -6.77 11.89 6.13
C VAL A 90 -6.30 13.07 5.29
N HIS A 91 -7.05 13.45 4.24
CA HIS A 91 -6.77 14.62 3.41
C HIS A 91 -7.34 15.93 3.97
N THR A 92 -8.41 15.87 4.76
CA THR A 92 -9.13 17.06 5.25
C THR A 92 -8.94 17.32 6.74
N CYS A 93 -8.54 16.32 7.52
CA CYS A 93 -8.30 16.43 8.96
C CYS A 93 -7.11 17.35 9.24
N SER A 94 -7.32 18.33 10.10
CA SER A 94 -6.23 19.14 10.64
C SER A 94 -5.53 18.40 11.79
N PRO A 95 -4.25 18.67 12.09
CA PRO A 95 -3.59 18.12 13.27
C PRO A 95 -4.29 18.43 14.60
N SER A 96 -5.10 19.49 14.64
CA SER A 96 -5.89 19.85 15.82
C SER A 96 -7.08 18.93 16.04
N ASP A 97 -7.68 18.45 14.95
CA ASP A 97 -8.91 17.64 14.96
C ASP A 97 -8.62 16.13 14.88
N TYR A 98 -7.34 15.76 14.91
CA TYR A 98 -6.92 14.38 14.81
C TYR A 98 -7.46 13.52 15.96
N ASP A 99 -8.04 12.39 15.58
CA ASP A 99 -8.54 11.37 16.48
C ASP A 99 -8.11 9.98 16.00
N GLY A 100 -7.14 9.40 16.70
CA GLY A 100 -6.65 8.05 16.39
C GLY A 100 -7.71 6.96 16.54
N GLY A 101 -8.70 7.15 17.41
CA GLY A 101 -9.86 6.25 17.51
C GLY A 101 -10.74 6.33 16.28
N LYS A 102 -10.99 7.53 15.75
CA LYS A 102 -11.73 7.70 14.48
C LYS A 102 -11.00 7.07 13.30
N VAL A 103 -9.67 7.22 13.21
CA VAL A 103 -8.85 6.53 12.19
C VAL A 103 -9.04 5.01 12.28
N LYS A 104 -9.00 4.44 13.48
CA LYS A 104 -9.18 3.01 13.70
C LYS A 104 -10.56 2.54 13.21
N THR A 105 -11.62 3.28 13.52
CA THR A 105 -12.99 2.99 13.06
C THR A 105 -13.09 3.07 11.53
N LEU A 106 -12.54 4.12 10.90
CA LEU A 106 -12.55 4.27 9.45
C LEU A 106 -11.82 3.11 8.75
N VAL A 107 -10.69 2.65 9.29
CA VAL A 107 -10.00 1.47 8.75
C VAL A 107 -10.86 0.21 8.85
N GLN A 108 -11.60 0.02 9.95
CA GLN A 108 -12.46 -1.15 10.13
C GLN A 108 -13.61 -1.22 9.13
N GLU A 109 -14.07 -0.08 8.60
CA GLU A 109 -15.18 -0.02 7.64
C GLU A 109 -14.83 -0.63 6.27
N PHE A 110 -13.55 -0.69 5.89
CA PHE A 110 -13.14 -1.25 4.59
C PHE A 110 -12.08 -2.38 4.67
N ALA A 111 -11.47 -2.63 5.83
CA ALA A 111 -10.37 -3.59 5.93
C ALA A 111 -10.76 -5.02 5.55
N GLU A 112 -11.95 -5.48 5.93
CA GLU A 112 -12.43 -6.82 5.58
C GLU A 112 -12.63 -7.00 4.06
N PRO A 113 -13.43 -6.18 3.36
CA PRO A 113 -13.59 -6.32 1.91
C PRO A 113 -12.27 -6.09 1.15
N LEU A 114 -11.39 -5.20 1.63
CA LEU A 114 -10.06 -5.02 1.04
C LEU A 114 -9.19 -6.27 1.18
N THR A 115 -9.09 -6.84 2.39
CA THR A 115 -8.24 -8.03 2.59
C THR A 115 -8.79 -9.26 1.89
N LEU A 116 -10.12 -9.36 1.73
CA LEU A 116 -10.77 -10.35 0.88
C LEU A 116 -10.32 -10.22 -0.57
N HIS A 117 -10.41 -9.00 -1.14
CA HIS A 117 -9.94 -8.70 -2.48
C HIS A 117 -8.47 -9.12 -2.68
N LEU A 118 -7.58 -8.59 -1.85
CA LEU A 118 -6.14 -8.79 -1.98
C LEU A 118 -5.73 -10.27 -1.91
N ARG A 119 -6.54 -11.11 -1.21
CA ARG A 119 -6.35 -12.56 -1.14
C ARG A 119 -6.91 -13.27 -2.37
N GLU A 120 -8.17 -13.03 -2.69
CA GLU A 120 -8.87 -13.77 -3.75
C GLU A 120 -8.38 -13.41 -5.15
N GLU A 121 -7.87 -12.20 -5.35
CA GLU A 121 -7.29 -11.79 -6.61
C GLU A 121 -6.08 -12.68 -6.97
N ILE A 122 -5.27 -13.08 -5.98
CA ILE A 122 -4.15 -14.01 -6.19
C ILE A 122 -4.63 -15.35 -6.76
N ASP A 123 -5.75 -15.88 -6.26
CA ASP A 123 -6.31 -17.12 -6.80
C ASP A 123 -6.86 -16.92 -8.22
N THR A 124 -7.48 -15.77 -8.51
CA THR A 124 -7.90 -15.41 -9.87
C THR A 124 -6.71 -15.40 -10.83
N LEU A 125 -5.61 -14.75 -10.43
CA LEU A 125 -4.41 -14.62 -11.26
C LEU A 125 -3.68 -15.95 -11.43
N ARG A 126 -3.67 -16.81 -10.41
CA ARG A 126 -3.11 -18.17 -10.52
C ARG A 126 -3.86 -19.04 -11.52
N ALA A 127 -5.18 -18.89 -11.61
CA ALA A 127 -6.02 -19.62 -12.56
C ALA A 127 -5.83 -19.18 -14.03
N LEU A 128 -4.95 -18.20 -14.29
CA LEU A 128 -4.55 -17.80 -15.64
C LEU A 128 -3.47 -18.71 -16.25
N ASP A 129 -2.96 -19.70 -15.50
CA ASP A 129 -1.95 -20.66 -15.93
C ASP A 129 -2.33 -21.46 -17.20
N LYS A 130 -3.63 -21.59 -17.47
CA LYS A 130 -4.18 -22.20 -18.69
C LYS A 130 -4.10 -21.31 -19.94
N TYR A 131 -3.75 -20.03 -19.81
CA TYR A 131 -3.62 -19.08 -20.93
C TYR A 131 -2.16 -18.87 -21.33
N ASP A 132 -1.94 -18.11 -22.40
CA ASP A 132 -0.60 -17.77 -22.90
C ASP A 132 0.21 -17.00 -21.83
N SER A 133 1.11 -17.74 -21.18
CA SER A 133 1.92 -17.23 -20.07
C SER A 133 2.85 -16.08 -20.49
N GLU A 134 3.31 -16.05 -21.75
CA GLU A 134 4.15 -14.97 -22.24
C GLU A 134 3.34 -13.67 -22.41
N GLN A 135 2.13 -13.77 -22.96
CA GLN A 135 1.23 -12.61 -23.07
C GLN A 135 0.78 -12.10 -21.71
N VAL A 136 0.42 -12.99 -20.77
CA VAL A 136 0.07 -12.62 -19.39
C VAL A 136 1.24 -11.92 -18.70
N ARG A 137 2.46 -12.45 -18.84
CA ARG A 137 3.67 -11.83 -18.30
C ARG A 137 3.92 -10.44 -18.90
N GLN A 138 3.66 -10.25 -20.19
CA GLN A 138 3.77 -8.93 -20.83
C GLN A 138 2.71 -7.95 -20.31
N ALA A 139 1.48 -8.39 -20.08
CA ALA A 139 0.44 -7.57 -19.46
C ALA A 139 0.86 -7.14 -18.04
N TYR A 140 1.38 -8.07 -17.25
CA TYR A 140 1.87 -7.77 -15.90
C TYR A 140 3.05 -6.77 -15.92
N LYS A 141 3.99 -6.88 -16.86
CA LYS A 141 5.07 -5.90 -17.02
C LYS A 141 4.57 -4.49 -17.38
N ARG A 142 3.48 -4.38 -18.13
CA ARG A 142 2.85 -3.07 -18.43
C ARG A 142 2.23 -2.48 -17.18
N LEU A 143 1.54 -3.28 -16.38
CA LEU A 143 1.08 -2.89 -15.05
C LEU A 143 2.25 -2.41 -14.18
N GLU A 144 3.32 -3.19 -14.03
CA GLU A 144 4.50 -2.79 -13.24
C GLU A 144 5.08 -1.45 -13.68
N LYS A 145 5.14 -1.20 -15.00
CA LYS A 145 5.60 0.08 -15.53
C LYS A 145 4.69 1.24 -15.13
N MET A 146 3.36 1.05 -15.17
CA MET A 146 2.41 2.07 -14.71
C MET A 146 2.53 2.31 -13.20
N LEU A 147 2.68 1.25 -12.40
CA LEU A 147 2.87 1.35 -10.96
C LEU A 147 4.16 2.10 -10.58
N MET A 148 5.20 2.00 -11.40
CA MET A 148 6.45 2.75 -11.23
C MET A 148 6.36 4.23 -11.66
N ASP A 149 5.37 4.60 -12.49
CA ASP A 149 5.14 5.98 -12.90
C ASP A 149 4.28 6.70 -11.87
N THR A 150 4.91 7.09 -10.76
CA THR A 150 4.23 7.58 -9.57
C THR A 150 5.00 8.69 -8.85
N ASP A 151 4.41 9.31 -7.82
CA ASP A 151 5.14 10.30 -7.01
C ASP A 151 6.23 9.61 -6.18
N ASN A 152 7.45 9.67 -6.71
CA ASN A 152 8.62 9.09 -6.08
C ASN A 152 8.94 9.67 -4.69
N HIS A 153 8.46 10.86 -4.32
CA HIS A 153 8.66 11.43 -2.99
C HIS A 153 7.68 10.90 -1.95
N ARG A 154 6.51 10.40 -2.38
CA ARG A 154 5.43 9.93 -1.49
C ARG A 154 5.33 8.40 -1.51
N ILE A 155 5.20 7.81 -2.70
CA ILE A 155 4.93 6.39 -2.86
C ILE A 155 6.22 5.56 -2.81
N GLY A 156 7.34 6.06 -3.35
CA GLY A 156 8.63 5.37 -3.30
C GLY A 156 9.07 4.98 -1.86
N PRO A 157 9.19 5.95 -0.93
CA PRO A 157 9.53 5.68 0.46
C PRO A 157 8.52 4.77 1.18
N LEU A 158 7.24 4.90 0.87
CA LEU A 158 6.19 4.03 1.43
C LEU A 158 6.36 2.57 0.98
N VAL A 159 6.51 2.33 -0.33
CA VAL A 159 6.65 0.98 -0.89
C VAL A 159 7.90 0.30 -0.32
N PHE A 160 9.02 1.02 -0.20
CA PHE A 160 10.22 0.48 0.43
C PHE A 160 10.08 0.28 1.93
N GLY A 161 9.43 1.21 2.62
CA GLY A 161 9.19 1.12 4.05
C GLY A 161 8.17 0.06 4.47
N THR A 162 7.37 -0.46 3.54
CA THR A 162 6.41 -1.54 3.80
C THR A 162 6.87 -2.91 3.27
N ALA A 163 7.89 -2.95 2.41
CA ALA A 163 8.51 -4.19 1.94
C ALA A 163 9.58 -4.69 2.92
N ASP A 164 9.54 -5.98 3.23
CA ASP A 164 10.50 -6.64 4.14
C ASP A 164 11.42 -7.56 3.35
N ARG A 165 12.71 -7.23 3.32
CA ARG A 165 13.69 -8.02 2.57
C ARG A 165 13.93 -9.41 3.16
N ASN A 166 13.53 -9.65 4.41
CA ASN A 166 13.73 -10.92 5.11
C ASN A 166 12.47 -11.79 5.09
N PHE A 167 11.37 -11.32 4.49
CA PHE A 167 10.14 -12.09 4.35
C PHE A 167 10.42 -13.43 3.64
N GLU A 168 9.89 -14.52 4.20
CA GLU A 168 10.14 -15.90 3.76
C GLU A 168 11.65 -16.24 3.61
N GLY A 169 12.48 -15.76 4.53
CA GLY A 169 13.93 -16.01 4.49
C GLY A 169 14.66 -15.20 3.42
N GLY A 170 14.02 -14.15 2.89
CA GLY A 170 14.62 -13.24 1.91
C GLY A 170 14.73 -13.80 0.50
N VAL A 171 13.89 -14.78 0.16
CA VAL A 171 13.81 -15.35 -1.20
C VAL A 171 13.25 -14.36 -2.22
N HIS A 172 12.59 -13.30 -1.76
CA HIS A 172 11.85 -12.35 -2.60
C HIS A 172 12.68 -11.11 -2.96
N ASN A 173 12.71 -10.78 -4.25
CA ASN A 173 13.30 -9.52 -4.73
C ASN A 173 12.20 -8.49 -5.04
N PHE A 174 11.65 -7.82 -4.02
CA PHE A 174 10.60 -6.82 -4.19
C PHE A 174 10.77 -5.55 -3.33
N PRO A 175 10.72 -4.34 -3.90
CA PRO A 175 10.62 -4.06 -5.33
C PRO A 175 11.87 -4.49 -6.11
N ALA A 176 11.69 -5.01 -7.32
CA ALA A 176 12.78 -5.43 -8.19
C ALA A 176 13.39 -4.21 -8.90
N VAL A 177 14.28 -3.49 -8.21
CA VAL A 177 14.95 -2.28 -8.73
C VAL A 177 16.47 -2.44 -8.69
N PRO A 178 17.23 -1.64 -9.46
CA PRO A 178 18.69 -1.60 -9.35
C PRO A 178 19.19 -1.31 -7.93
N PHE A 179 20.35 -1.88 -7.55
CA PHE A 179 20.89 -1.82 -6.18
C PHE A 179 21.11 -0.40 -5.63
N PHE A 180 21.26 0.60 -6.50
CA PHE A 180 21.47 1.99 -6.12
C PHE A 180 20.15 2.75 -5.84
N VAL A 181 19.00 2.22 -6.26
CA VAL A 181 17.70 2.91 -6.08
C VAL A 181 17.34 3.14 -4.60
N PRO A 182 17.55 2.19 -3.67
CA PRO A 182 17.31 2.44 -2.25
C PRO A 182 18.10 3.64 -1.70
N TRP A 183 19.31 3.90 -2.24
CA TRP A 183 20.10 5.07 -1.87
C TRP A 183 19.43 6.37 -2.32
N ILE A 184 18.93 6.42 -3.56
CA ILE A 184 18.20 7.57 -4.08
C ILE A 184 16.93 7.80 -3.25
N ILE A 185 16.19 6.73 -2.93
CA ILE A 185 15.00 6.82 -2.10
C ILE A 185 15.33 7.40 -0.73
N HIS A 186 16.34 6.85 -0.05
CA HIS A 186 16.69 7.28 1.30
C HIS A 186 17.23 8.72 1.35
N TYR A 187 18.17 9.07 0.48
CA TYR A 187 18.89 10.35 0.56
C TYR A 187 18.20 11.49 -0.18
N VAL A 188 17.38 11.20 -1.20
CA VAL A 188 16.72 12.22 -2.03
C VAL A 188 15.22 12.25 -1.76
N PHE A 189 14.51 11.18 -2.10
CA PHE A 189 13.05 11.20 -2.13
C PHE A 189 12.41 11.24 -0.74
N ALA A 190 12.92 10.44 0.19
CA ALA A 190 12.41 10.36 1.55
C ALA A 190 12.63 11.65 2.36
N ARG A 191 13.55 12.52 1.93
CA ARG A 191 13.90 13.75 2.66
C ARG A 191 12.74 14.71 2.82
N ARG A 192 11.86 14.83 1.80
CA ARG A 192 10.75 15.80 1.79
C ARG A 192 9.73 15.56 2.90
N TYR A 193 9.37 14.29 3.13
CA TYR A 193 8.40 13.87 4.15
C TYR A 193 9.04 12.98 5.21
N ARG A 194 10.28 13.31 5.61
CA ARG A 194 11.11 12.46 6.48
C ARG A 194 10.40 12.00 7.76
N GLY A 195 9.50 12.82 8.28
CA GLY A 195 8.75 12.53 9.50
C GLY A 195 7.70 11.45 9.30
N ALA A 196 7.03 11.41 8.13
CA ALA A 196 6.05 10.39 7.79
C ALA A 196 6.67 8.98 7.76
N TRP A 197 7.95 8.86 7.41
CA TRP A 197 8.59 7.55 7.28
C TRP A 197 8.92 6.86 8.60
N ARG A 198 8.73 7.54 9.75
CA ARG A 198 8.85 6.91 11.08
C ARG A 198 7.77 5.85 11.31
N PHE A 199 6.65 5.94 10.60
CA PHE A 199 5.53 5.02 10.75
C PHE A 199 5.72 3.74 9.93
N ASN A 200 6.74 3.66 9.06
CA ASN A 200 7.00 2.47 8.28
C ASN A 200 7.38 1.26 9.17
N PRO A 201 6.90 0.05 8.86
CA PRO A 201 7.32 -1.18 9.54
C PRO A 201 8.74 -1.64 9.14
N CYS A 202 9.33 -1.04 8.11
CA CYS A 202 10.71 -1.28 7.69
C CYS A 202 11.47 0.04 7.47
N THR A 203 12.79 -0.02 7.56
CA THR A 203 13.69 1.04 7.08
C THR A 203 13.59 1.20 5.56
N MET A 204 14.15 2.28 5.00
CA MET A 204 14.27 2.45 3.53
C MET A 204 15.12 1.36 2.86
N TRP A 205 15.87 0.60 3.65
CA TRP A 205 16.64 -0.55 3.19
C TRP A 205 15.84 -1.85 3.24
N ARG A 206 14.57 -1.81 3.68
CA ARG A 206 13.65 -2.95 3.86
C ARG A 206 14.00 -3.84 5.06
N ASP A 207 14.80 -3.37 6.01
CA ASP A 207 14.98 -4.05 7.29
C ASP A 207 13.79 -3.78 8.20
N ARG A 208 13.27 -4.82 8.85
CA ARG A 208 12.24 -4.66 9.88
C ARG A 208 12.72 -3.72 10.98
N GLN A 209 11.81 -2.88 11.45
CA GLN A 209 12.02 -2.03 12.62
C GLN A 209 10.78 -2.05 13.51
N GLU A 210 10.96 -1.72 14.79
CA GLU A 210 9.83 -1.49 15.68
C GLU A 210 9.03 -0.28 15.22
N LEU A 211 7.70 -0.33 15.41
CA LEU A 211 6.84 0.80 15.14
C LEU A 211 7.15 1.93 16.13
N ALA A 212 7.12 3.19 15.64
CA ALA A 212 7.46 4.35 16.45
C ALA A 212 6.52 4.56 17.65
N PHE A 213 5.29 4.06 17.54
CA PHE A 213 4.28 4.10 18.60
C PHE A 213 3.73 2.69 18.82
N SER A 214 3.97 2.14 20.01
CA SER A 214 3.58 0.79 20.41
C SER A 214 3.06 0.79 21.85
N GLU A 215 2.27 -0.21 22.24
CA GLU A 215 1.79 -0.32 23.62
C GLU A 215 2.94 -0.39 24.64
N SER A 216 4.09 -0.94 24.23
CA SER A 216 5.33 -0.97 25.03
C SER A 216 6.03 0.38 25.19
N SER A 217 5.76 1.35 24.31
CA SER A 217 6.31 2.72 24.41
C SER A 217 5.38 3.69 25.14
N ALA A 218 4.14 3.28 25.44
CA ALA A 218 3.18 4.06 26.22
C ALA A 218 3.32 3.90 27.75
N THR A 219 4.25 3.05 28.21
CA THR A 219 4.44 2.69 29.64
C THR A 219 5.68 3.28 30.30
N VAL A 220 6.31 4.30 29.69
CA VAL A 220 7.50 4.99 30.23
C VAL A 220 7.22 6.46 30.47
#